data_AF-A0A2N7PJC6-F1
#
_entry.id   AF-A0A2N7PJC6-F1
#
_cell.length_a   1.000
_cell.length_b   1.000
_cell.length_c   1.000
_cell.angle_alpha   90.00
_cell.angle_beta   90.00
_cell.angle_gamma   90.00
#
_symmetry.space_group_name_H-M   'P 1'
#
loop_
_entity.id
_entity.type
_entity.pdbx_description
1 polymer ?
#
loop_
_entity_poly.entity_id
_entity_poly.type
_entity_poly.pdbx_seq_one_letter_code
_entity_poly.pdbx_strand_id
1 'polypeptide(L)'
;MKDTELSRIEKVTRSASLVTLAVFISRILGLVREQVFAYLFGAGKAMDAFVVAYRIPNLLRDLFAEGALAGAFVKVFTATTEKEGLESAFQKASIILSNIILILTLIISIGFILAPHIVSLIAPGFKEDPSKVSLTVSLTRLMMPFLFFISLSAIFAGLLNSLGVFFLPALSSGFFNLSSILIGLFGYYLLSKTSYEPIYAMALGVTLGGLLQALMQYPLLKKKVFTLNSKQIFSLKNFMKY
;
A
#
# COMPACT_ATOMS: atom_id res chain seq x y z
N MET A 1 17.10 15.45 35.98
CA MET A 1 16.89 14.05 35.52
C MET A 1 15.42 13.68 35.46
N LYS A 2 14.63 13.81 36.53
CA LYS A 2 13.18 13.52 36.54
C LYS A 2 12.36 14.32 35.49
N ASP A 3 12.60 15.62 35.35
CA ASP A 3 11.84 16.45 34.39
C ASP A 3 12.12 16.09 32.93
N THR A 4 13.33 15.60 32.64
CA THR A 4 13.72 15.13 31.31
C THR A 4 13.03 13.81 30.97
N GLU A 5 12.92 12.89 31.94
CA GLU A 5 12.17 11.64 31.77
C GLU A 5 10.66 11.88 31.62
N LEU A 6 10.07 12.75 32.45
CA LEU A 6 8.65 13.12 32.36
C LEU A 6 8.32 13.71 30.98
N SER A 7 9.15 14.64 30.47
CA SER A 7 8.95 15.21 29.13
C SER A 7 9.09 14.16 28.00
N ARG A 8 9.91 13.13 28.22
CA ARG A 8 10.12 12.04 27.25
C ARG A 8 8.92 11.10 27.25
N ILE A 9 8.41 10.75 28.43
CA ILE A 9 7.21 9.95 28.62
C ILE A 9 6.00 10.66 28.00
N GLU A 10 5.80 11.95 28.25
CA GLU A 10 4.71 12.73 27.64
C GLU A 10 4.76 12.74 26.11
N LYS A 11 5.95 12.92 25.52
CA LYS A 11 6.13 12.89 24.06
C LYS A 11 5.85 11.51 23.46
N VAL A 12 6.27 10.45 24.13
CA VAL A 12 6.02 9.06 23.70
C VAL A 12 4.53 8.74 23.82
N THR A 13 3.90 9.05 24.95
CA THR A 13 2.46 8.83 25.18
C THR A 13 1.62 9.60 24.16
N ARG A 14 1.93 10.88 23.91
CA ARG A 14 1.21 11.67 22.89
C ARG A 14 1.33 11.08 21.49
N SER A 15 2.53 10.65 21.09
CA SER A 15 2.76 10.03 19.78
C SER A 15 2.03 8.69 19.66
N ALA A 16 2.05 7.87 20.72
CA ALA A 16 1.33 6.61 20.78
C ALA A 16 -0.19 6.81 20.67
N SER A 17 -0.76 7.77 21.41
CA SER A 17 -2.20 8.10 21.33
C SER A 17 -2.62 8.54 19.93
N LEU A 18 -1.81 9.36 19.25
CA LEU A 18 -2.08 9.79 17.88
C LEU A 18 -2.02 8.63 16.88
N VAL A 19 -1.05 7.71 17.04
CA VAL A 19 -0.95 6.50 16.21
C VAL A 19 -2.16 5.61 16.42
N THR A 20 -2.56 5.35 17.67
CA THR A 20 -3.74 4.55 17.98
C THR A 20 -5.01 5.16 17.37
N LEU A 21 -5.18 6.48 17.46
CA LEU A 21 -6.29 7.17 16.83
C LEU A 21 -6.29 7.02 15.30
N ALA A 22 -5.12 7.18 14.66
CA ALA A 22 -4.98 7.01 13.22
C ALA A 22 -5.33 5.58 12.76
N VAL A 23 -4.89 4.56 13.51
CA VAL A 23 -5.24 3.16 13.27
C VAL A 23 -6.73 2.95 13.45
N PHE A 24 -7.33 3.47 14.52
CA PHE A 24 -8.76 3.35 14.78
C PHE A 24 -9.60 3.97 13.66
N ILE A 25 -9.28 5.20 13.23
CA ILE A 25 -9.93 5.86 12.09
C ILE A 25 -9.81 4.98 10.82
N SER A 26 -8.62 4.45 10.56
CA SER A 26 -8.38 3.59 9.40
C SER A 26 -9.22 2.30 9.45
N ARG A 27 -9.41 1.72 10.64
CA ARG A 27 -10.26 0.54 10.85
C ARG A 27 -11.74 0.85 10.61
N ILE A 28 -12.23 1.98 11.14
CA ILE A 28 -13.61 2.43 10.88
C ILE A 28 -13.83 2.66 9.39
N LEU A 29 -12.91 3.34 8.69
CA LEU A 29 -13.00 3.52 7.24
C LEU A 29 -12.97 2.18 6.47
N GLY A 30 -12.19 1.22 6.95
CA GLY A 30 -12.16 -0.13 6.38
C GLY A 30 -13.50 -0.85 6.51
N LEU A 31 -14.13 -0.75 7.69
CA LEU A 31 -15.48 -1.27 7.91
C LEU A 31 -16.50 -0.58 7.01
N VAL A 32 -16.46 0.76 6.90
CA VAL A 32 -17.35 1.51 6.00
C VAL A 32 -17.17 1.06 4.55
N ARG A 33 -15.91 0.88 4.09
CA ARG A 33 -15.63 0.36 2.74
C ARG A 33 -16.28 -1.00 2.51
N GLU A 34 -16.14 -1.91 3.46
CA GLU A 34 -16.75 -3.25 3.37
C GLU A 34 -18.28 -3.18 3.33
N GLN A 35 -18.89 -2.32 4.15
CA GLN A 35 -20.35 -2.11 4.13
C GLN A 35 -20.84 -1.49 2.83
N VAL A 36 -20.13 -0.49 2.30
CA VAL A 36 -20.46 0.13 1.00
C VAL A 36 -20.39 -0.92 -0.12
N PHE A 37 -19.34 -1.73 -0.14
CA PHE A 37 -19.18 -2.76 -1.16
C PHE A 37 -20.24 -3.85 -1.04
N ALA A 38 -20.56 -4.29 0.17
CA ALA A 38 -21.65 -5.24 0.42
C ALA A 38 -23.02 -4.67 0.02
N TYR A 39 -23.30 -3.39 0.30
CA TYR A 39 -24.55 -2.75 -0.07
C TYR A 39 -24.72 -2.61 -1.60
N LEU A 40 -23.64 -2.24 -2.31
CA LEU A 40 -23.69 -2.01 -3.76
C LEU A 40 -23.75 -3.31 -4.58
N PHE A 41 -23.08 -4.38 -4.14
CA PHE A 41 -22.90 -5.59 -4.95
C PHE A 41 -23.55 -6.84 -4.37
N GLY A 42 -23.87 -6.85 -3.07
CA GLY A 42 -24.45 -8.00 -2.37
C GLY A 42 -23.58 -9.25 -2.44
N ALA A 43 -24.16 -10.37 -2.00
CA ALA A 43 -23.59 -11.70 -2.24
C ALA A 43 -23.95 -12.13 -3.66
N GLY A 44 -22.95 -12.19 -4.55
CA GLY A 44 -23.18 -12.50 -5.95
C GLY A 44 -21.91 -12.69 -6.74
N LYS A 45 -22.07 -13.10 -8.00
CA LYS A 45 -20.98 -13.46 -8.91
C LYS A 45 -19.87 -12.41 -9.01
N ALA A 46 -20.23 -11.13 -9.12
CA ALA A 46 -19.27 -10.04 -9.24
C ALA A 46 -18.45 -9.85 -7.95
N MET A 47 -19.12 -9.91 -6.79
CA MET A 47 -18.46 -9.78 -5.50
C MET A 47 -17.53 -10.98 -5.23
N ASP A 48 -17.97 -12.21 -5.54
CA ASP A 48 -17.12 -13.41 -5.44
C ASP A 48 -15.87 -13.31 -6.32
N ALA A 49 -16.03 -12.83 -7.56
CA ALA A 49 -14.92 -12.60 -8.47
C ALA A 49 -13.96 -11.56 -7.91
N PHE A 50 -14.47 -10.46 -7.35
CA PHE A 50 -13.66 -9.43 -6.71
C PHE A 50 -12.88 -9.97 -5.49
N VAL A 51 -13.54 -10.71 -4.60
CA VAL A 51 -12.91 -11.26 -3.39
C VAL A 51 -11.75 -12.20 -3.75
N VAL A 52 -11.96 -13.11 -4.71
CA VAL A 52 -10.89 -13.99 -5.20
C VAL A 52 -9.77 -13.19 -5.87
N ALA A 53 -10.14 -12.25 -6.75
CA ALA A 53 -9.17 -11.43 -7.46
C ALA A 53 -8.32 -10.56 -6.52
N TYR A 54 -8.91 -10.00 -5.46
CA TYR A 54 -8.22 -9.16 -4.48
C TYR A 54 -7.30 -9.99 -3.57
N ARG A 55 -7.69 -11.23 -3.26
CA ARG A 55 -6.89 -12.14 -2.43
C ARG A 55 -5.49 -12.36 -3.00
N ILE A 56 -5.35 -12.45 -4.32
CA ILE A 56 -4.08 -12.70 -5.01
C ILE A 56 -3.02 -11.62 -4.69
N PRO A 57 -3.21 -10.34 -5.05
CA PRO A 57 -2.25 -9.30 -4.73
C PRO A 57 -2.16 -9.03 -3.23
N ASN A 58 -3.21 -9.27 -2.44
CA ASN A 58 -3.16 -9.10 -0.98
C ASN A 58 -2.24 -10.12 -0.31
N LEU A 59 -2.25 -11.39 -0.74
CA LEU A 59 -1.30 -12.39 -0.23
C LEU A 59 0.15 -12.00 -0.55
N LEU A 60 0.41 -11.49 -1.76
CA LEU A 60 1.72 -10.99 -2.14
C LEU A 60 2.14 -9.78 -1.31
N ARG A 61 1.21 -8.87 -1.00
CA ARG A 61 1.45 -7.75 -0.08
C ARG A 61 1.86 -8.27 1.30
N ASP A 62 1.17 -9.27 1.83
CA ASP A 62 1.47 -9.79 3.17
C ASP A 62 2.88 -10.44 3.21
N LEU A 63 3.29 -11.10 2.12
CA LEU A 63 4.62 -11.70 1.98
C LEU A 63 5.74 -10.67 1.80
N PHE A 64 5.54 -9.71 0.89
CA PHE A 64 6.60 -8.80 0.44
C PHE A 64 6.53 -7.44 1.13
N ALA A 65 5.36 -6.82 1.28
CA ALA A 65 5.26 -5.43 1.73
C ALA A 65 5.17 -5.28 3.26
N GLU A 66 4.30 -6.04 3.93
CA GLU A 66 4.02 -5.85 5.36
C GLU A 66 5.02 -6.59 6.28
N GLY A 67 5.54 -7.74 5.86
CA GLY A 67 6.40 -8.59 6.69
C GLY A 67 7.90 -8.35 6.52
N ALA A 68 8.49 -9.05 5.54
CA ALA A 68 9.95 -9.24 5.50
C ALA A 68 10.71 -8.02 4.99
N LEU A 69 10.22 -7.37 3.93
CA LEU A 69 10.98 -6.36 3.20
C LEU A 69 11.02 -5.02 3.93
N ALA A 70 9.88 -4.54 4.44
CA ALA A 70 9.82 -3.28 5.19
C ALA A 70 10.66 -3.35 6.47
N GLY A 71 10.56 -4.47 7.21
CA GLY A 71 11.37 -4.69 8.42
C GLY A 71 12.87 -4.78 8.12
N ALA A 72 13.26 -5.53 7.08
CA ALA A 72 14.65 -5.64 6.66
C ALA A 72 15.21 -4.29 6.17
N PHE A 73 14.42 -3.56 5.38
CA PHE A 73 14.79 -2.23 4.89
C PHE A 73 15.08 -1.26 6.04
N VAL A 74 14.17 -1.16 7.03
CA VAL A 74 14.36 -0.27 8.18
C VAL A 74 15.60 -0.67 8.98
N LYS A 75 15.81 -1.96 9.24
CA LYS A 75 17.00 -2.45 9.94
C LYS A 75 18.30 -2.07 9.22
N VAL A 76 18.36 -2.29 7.90
CA VAL A 76 19.54 -1.92 7.10
C VAL A 76 19.74 -0.41 7.07
N PHE A 77 18.67 0.37 6.93
CA PHE A 77 18.72 1.83 6.91
C PHE A 77 19.23 2.39 8.25
N THR A 78 18.64 1.96 9.37
CA THR A 78 19.06 2.40 10.71
C THR A 78 20.48 1.97 11.02
N ALA A 79 20.85 0.71 10.77
CA ALA A 79 22.21 0.22 11.00
C ALA A 79 23.26 0.94 10.14
N THR A 80 22.93 1.26 8.89
CA THR A 80 23.83 2.05 8.01
C THR A 80 23.92 3.49 8.49
N THR A 81 22.81 4.07 8.96
CA THR A 81 22.80 5.43 9.51
C THR A 81 23.70 5.55 10.74
N GLU A 82 23.65 4.56 11.64
CA GLU A 82 24.47 4.52 12.85
C GLU A 82 25.96 4.30 12.57
N LYS A 83 26.30 3.43 11.60
CA LYS A 83 27.70 3.05 11.31
C LYS A 83 28.41 3.94 10.31
N GLU A 84 27.72 4.34 9.26
CA GLU A 84 28.31 4.96 8.05
C GLU A 84 27.71 6.34 7.76
N GLY A 85 26.82 6.81 8.62
CA GLY A 85 26.13 8.07 8.49
C GLY A 85 24.95 8.02 7.52
N LEU A 86 24.18 9.11 7.56
CA LEU A 86 22.90 9.22 6.88
C LEU A 86 23.02 9.23 5.34
N GLU A 87 24.11 9.80 4.81
CA GLU A 87 24.34 9.85 3.36
C GLU A 87 24.52 8.44 2.76
N SER A 88 25.38 7.63 3.37
CA SER A 88 25.60 6.23 3.01
C SER A 88 24.31 5.41 3.16
N ALA A 89 23.51 5.68 4.18
CA ALA A 89 22.21 5.03 4.38
C ALA A 89 21.24 5.33 3.22
N PHE A 90 21.15 6.57 2.75
CA PHE A 90 20.31 6.91 1.59
C PHE A 90 20.84 6.32 0.27
N GLN A 91 22.16 6.24 0.09
CA GLN A 91 22.75 5.56 -1.07
C GLN A 91 22.40 4.06 -1.09
N LYS A 92 22.53 3.36 0.04
CA LYS A 92 22.15 1.94 0.11
C LYS A 92 20.64 1.74 -0.02
N ALA A 93 19.85 2.63 0.59
CA ALA A 93 18.39 2.61 0.46
C ALA A 93 17.94 2.77 -0.99
N SER A 94 18.62 3.57 -1.82
CA SER A 94 18.29 3.72 -3.23
C SER A 94 18.53 2.45 -4.03
N ILE A 95 19.66 1.78 -3.80
CA ILE A 95 19.97 0.50 -4.44
C ILE A 95 18.94 -0.56 -4.04
N ILE A 96 18.59 -0.64 -2.75
CA ILE A 96 17.58 -1.57 -2.26
C ILE A 96 16.21 -1.25 -2.87
N LEU A 97 15.80 0.02 -2.89
CA LEU A 97 14.53 0.43 -3.47
C LEU A 97 14.45 0.10 -4.97
N SER A 98 15.51 0.36 -5.73
CA SER A 98 15.57 0.01 -7.16
C SER A 98 15.43 -1.50 -7.38
N ASN A 99 16.08 -2.32 -6.56
CA ASN A 99 15.94 -3.78 -6.62
C ASN A 99 14.52 -4.23 -6.27
N ILE A 100 13.90 -3.61 -5.26
CA ILE A 100 12.51 -3.89 -4.88
C ILE A 100 11.56 -3.53 -6.02
N ILE A 101 11.71 -2.35 -6.61
CA ILE A 101 10.92 -1.89 -7.75
C ILE A 101 11.03 -2.88 -8.91
N LEU A 102 12.25 -3.33 -9.23
CA LEU A 102 12.49 -4.32 -10.28
C LEU A 102 11.80 -5.65 -9.98
N ILE A 103 11.98 -6.19 -8.77
CA ILE A 103 11.37 -7.46 -8.35
C ILE A 103 9.84 -7.36 -8.37
N LEU A 104 9.27 -6.29 -7.82
CA LEU A 104 7.83 -6.07 -7.82
C LEU A 104 7.27 -5.94 -9.23
N THR A 105 7.98 -5.24 -10.12
CA THR A 105 7.58 -5.12 -11.53
C THR A 105 7.55 -6.50 -12.18
N LEU A 106 8.57 -7.34 -11.97
CA LEU A 106 8.60 -8.71 -12.48
C LEU A 106 7.45 -9.56 -11.92
N ILE A 107 7.21 -9.52 -10.60
CA ILE A 107 6.10 -10.24 -9.95
C ILE A 107 4.76 -9.79 -10.52
N ILE A 108 4.57 -8.49 -10.72
CA ILE A 108 3.35 -7.91 -11.28
C ILE A 108 3.14 -8.36 -12.73
N SER A 109 4.19 -8.28 -13.56
CA SER A 109 4.12 -8.74 -14.95
C SER A 109 3.81 -10.23 -15.05
N ILE A 110 4.49 -11.06 -14.25
CA ILE A 110 4.24 -12.51 -14.21
C ILE A 110 2.81 -12.79 -13.73
N GLY A 111 2.37 -12.16 -12.64
CA GLY A 111 1.02 -12.33 -12.12
C GLY A 111 -0.06 -11.85 -13.10
N PHE A 112 0.21 -10.80 -13.87
CA PHE A 112 -0.69 -10.30 -14.91
C PHE A 112 -0.85 -11.30 -16.07
N ILE A 113 0.27 -11.85 -16.56
CA ILE A 113 0.29 -12.83 -17.65
C ILE A 113 -0.35 -14.14 -17.18
N LEU A 114 0.06 -14.64 -16.01
CA LEU A 114 -0.40 -15.91 -15.44
C LEU A 114 -1.73 -15.82 -14.69
N ALA A 115 -2.40 -14.65 -14.66
CA ALA A 115 -3.67 -14.44 -13.98
C ALA A 115 -4.72 -15.55 -14.26
N PRO A 116 -4.93 -16.02 -15.51
CA PRO A 116 -5.86 -17.14 -15.78
C PRO A 116 -5.52 -18.42 -15.02
N HIS A 117 -4.23 -18.77 -14.98
CA HIS A 117 -3.76 -19.97 -14.27
C HIS A 117 -3.87 -19.79 -12.76
N ILE A 118 -3.46 -18.63 -12.23
CA ILE A 118 -3.54 -18.32 -10.80
C ILE A 118 -4.99 -18.38 -10.31
N VAL A 119 -5.93 -17.76 -11.04
CA VAL A 119 -7.36 -17.79 -10.72
C VAL A 119 -7.89 -19.23 -10.72
N SER A 120 -7.53 -20.03 -11.73
CA SER A 120 -7.97 -21.42 -11.83
C SER A 120 -7.47 -22.32 -10.69
N LEU A 121 -6.32 -21.98 -10.09
CA LEU A 121 -5.75 -22.68 -8.94
C LEU A 121 -6.39 -22.25 -7.62
N ILE A 122 -6.66 -20.95 -7.45
CA ILE A 122 -7.20 -20.39 -6.20
C ILE A 122 -8.71 -20.60 -6.09
N ALA A 123 -9.42 -20.54 -7.21
CA ALA A 123 -10.87 -20.71 -7.28
C ALA A 123 -11.25 -21.79 -8.30
N PRO A 124 -10.89 -23.07 -8.05
CA PRO A 124 -11.20 -24.17 -8.98
C PRO A 124 -12.71 -24.34 -9.18
N GLY A 125 -13.53 -24.00 -8.17
CA GLY A 125 -14.99 -24.03 -8.27
C GLY A 125 -15.59 -23.00 -9.22
N PHE A 126 -14.82 -22.03 -9.74
CA PHE A 126 -15.32 -21.09 -10.75
C PHE A 126 -15.29 -21.67 -12.16
N LYS A 127 -14.62 -22.81 -12.38
CA LYS A 127 -14.48 -23.43 -13.72
C LYS A 127 -15.82 -23.71 -14.40
N GLU A 128 -16.88 -23.91 -13.63
CA GLU A 128 -18.25 -24.14 -14.13
C GLU A 128 -18.93 -22.86 -14.65
N ASP A 129 -18.39 -21.67 -14.35
CA ASP A 129 -18.85 -20.37 -14.86
C ASP A 129 -17.70 -19.63 -15.58
N PRO A 130 -17.53 -19.84 -16.91
CA PRO A 130 -16.48 -19.21 -17.70
C PRO A 130 -16.47 -17.67 -17.61
N SER A 131 -17.66 -17.06 -17.50
CA SER A 131 -17.77 -15.61 -17.38
C SER A 131 -17.34 -15.09 -16.00
N LYS A 132 -17.55 -15.86 -14.92
CA LYS A 132 -17.00 -15.56 -13.58
C LYS A 132 -15.47 -15.66 -13.57
N VAL A 133 -14.92 -16.68 -14.23
CA VAL A 133 -13.45 -16.82 -14.39
C VAL A 133 -12.89 -15.63 -15.15
N SER A 134 -13.46 -15.27 -16.30
CA SER A 134 -13.00 -14.16 -17.13
C SER A 134 -13.03 -12.81 -16.39
N LEU A 135 -14.11 -12.56 -15.63
CA LEU A 135 -14.23 -11.39 -14.77
C LEU A 135 -13.15 -11.39 -13.67
N THR A 136 -12.98 -12.51 -12.97
CA THR A 136 -11.96 -12.65 -11.89
C THR A 136 -10.55 -12.41 -12.43
N VAL A 137 -10.21 -12.93 -13.61
CA VAL A 137 -8.92 -12.69 -14.27
C VAL A 137 -8.71 -11.21 -14.56
N SER A 138 -9.71 -10.55 -15.14
CA SER A 138 -9.65 -9.12 -15.46
C SER A 138 -9.50 -8.25 -14.21
N LEU A 139 -10.25 -8.56 -13.15
CA LEU A 139 -10.12 -7.88 -11.87
C LEU A 139 -8.76 -8.12 -11.22
N THR A 140 -8.23 -9.35 -11.31
CA THR A 140 -6.90 -9.69 -10.79
C THR A 140 -5.85 -8.83 -11.49
N ARG A 141 -5.87 -8.79 -12.83
CA ARG A 141 -4.97 -7.97 -13.64
C ARG A 141 -5.04 -6.49 -13.28
N LEU A 142 -6.24 -5.96 -13.09
CA LEU A 142 -6.47 -4.57 -12.70
C LEU A 142 -5.93 -4.26 -11.29
N MET A 143 -5.98 -5.23 -10.38
CA MET A 143 -5.49 -5.09 -9.02
C MET A 143 -4.02 -5.49 -8.85
N MET A 144 -3.35 -6.12 -9.81
CA MET A 144 -1.92 -6.44 -9.67
C MET A 144 -1.04 -5.19 -9.40
N PRO A 145 -1.24 -4.03 -10.08
CA PRO A 145 -0.47 -2.82 -9.79
C PRO A 145 -0.62 -2.29 -8.35
N PHE A 146 -1.70 -2.63 -7.63
CA PHE A 146 -1.85 -2.32 -6.20
C PHE A 146 -0.62 -2.76 -5.40
N LEU A 147 -0.06 -3.95 -5.72
CA LEU A 147 1.10 -4.51 -5.04
C LEU A 147 2.31 -3.57 -5.09
N PHE A 148 2.52 -2.89 -6.21
CA PHE A 148 3.60 -1.91 -6.36
C PHE A 148 3.40 -0.75 -5.39
N PHE A 149 2.22 -0.14 -5.43
CA PHE A 149 1.93 1.06 -4.65
C PHE A 149 1.91 0.80 -3.14
N ILE A 150 1.34 -0.33 -2.72
CA ILE A 150 1.29 -0.67 -1.30
C ILE A 150 2.68 -1.00 -0.74
N SER A 151 3.54 -1.63 -1.53
CA SER A 151 4.93 -1.89 -1.16
C SER A 151 5.73 -0.59 -1.04
N LEU A 152 5.55 0.33 -1.98
CA LEU A 152 6.17 1.65 -1.93
C LEU A 152 5.71 2.44 -0.69
N SER A 153 4.40 2.41 -0.40
CA SER A 153 3.82 2.97 0.81
C SER A 153 4.45 2.39 2.08
N ALA A 154 4.66 1.06 2.15
CA ALA A 154 5.29 0.41 3.31
C ALA A 154 6.75 0.86 3.50
N ILE A 155 7.50 1.06 2.42
CA ILE A 155 8.86 1.59 2.49
C ILE A 155 8.85 3.04 2.98
N PHE A 156 7.95 3.88 2.47
CA PHE A 156 7.80 5.26 2.93
C PHE A 156 7.43 5.32 4.42
N ALA A 157 6.53 4.44 4.86
CA ALA A 157 6.17 4.27 6.25
C ALA A 157 7.40 3.90 7.11
N GLY A 158 8.20 2.92 6.66
CA GLY A 158 9.43 2.51 7.33
C GLY A 158 10.45 3.65 7.46
N LEU A 159 10.68 4.41 6.37
CA LEU A 159 11.56 5.57 6.38
C LEU A 159 11.06 6.65 7.34
N LEU A 160 9.78 7.02 7.25
CA LEU A 160 9.18 8.02 8.13
C LEU A 160 9.26 7.60 9.60
N ASN A 161 8.99 6.33 9.92
CA ASN A 161 9.11 5.79 11.26
C ASN A 161 10.56 5.87 11.77
N SER A 162 11.55 5.56 10.93
CA SER A 162 12.98 5.70 11.29
C SER A 162 13.38 7.16 11.57
N LEU A 163 12.66 8.12 10.99
CA LEU A 163 12.83 9.56 11.20
C LEU A 163 11.92 10.12 12.31
N GLY A 164 11.27 9.26 13.11
CA GLY A 164 10.42 9.65 14.23
C GLY A 164 9.03 10.18 13.83
N VAL A 165 8.58 9.93 12.60
CA VAL A 165 7.25 10.31 12.10
C VAL A 165 6.36 9.07 12.05
N PHE A 166 5.43 8.96 13.00
CA PHE A 166 4.59 7.76 13.14
C PHE A 166 3.13 7.95 12.71
N PHE A 167 2.58 9.16 12.85
CA PHE A 167 1.15 9.42 12.62
C PHE A 167 0.73 9.22 11.16
N LEU A 168 1.45 9.84 10.21
CA LEU A 168 1.09 9.78 8.79
C LEU A 168 1.21 8.34 8.22
N PRO A 169 2.27 7.57 8.54
CA PRO A 169 2.31 6.14 8.24
C PRO A 169 1.12 5.36 8.81
N ALA A 170 0.74 5.61 10.07
CA ALA A 170 -0.39 4.94 10.72
C ALA A 170 -1.75 5.29 10.10
N LEU A 171 -1.91 6.51 9.57
CA LEU A 171 -3.12 6.95 8.88
C LEU A 171 -3.19 6.49 7.41
N SER A 172 -2.08 5.95 6.87
CA SER A 172 -1.95 5.66 5.44
C SER A 172 -3.07 4.73 4.93
N SER A 173 -3.38 3.65 5.65
CA SER A 173 -4.48 2.73 5.31
C SER A 173 -5.85 3.42 5.26
N GLY A 174 -6.05 4.51 6.02
CA GLY A 174 -7.24 5.34 5.93
C GLY A 174 -7.42 5.97 4.55
N PHE A 175 -6.34 6.44 3.92
CA PHE A 175 -6.39 6.97 2.55
C PHE A 175 -6.71 5.89 1.52
N PHE A 176 -6.17 4.68 1.69
CA PHE A 176 -6.52 3.53 0.85
C PHE A 176 -8.03 3.22 0.93
N ASN A 177 -8.58 3.19 2.14
CA ASN A 177 -10.01 2.93 2.36
C ASN A 177 -10.88 4.05 1.77
N LEU A 178 -10.50 5.32 2.00
CA LEU A 178 -11.21 6.47 1.48
C LEU A 178 -11.26 6.47 -0.05
N SER A 179 -10.12 6.23 -0.70
CA SER A 179 -10.04 6.11 -2.17
C SER A 179 -10.91 4.97 -2.69
N SER A 180 -10.84 3.80 -2.05
CA SER A 180 -11.65 2.63 -2.40
C SER A 180 -13.15 2.92 -2.31
N ILE A 181 -13.58 3.63 -1.26
CA ILE A 181 -14.98 4.06 -1.09
C ILE A 181 -15.38 5.03 -2.19
N LEU A 182 -14.63 6.13 -2.36
CA LEU A 182 -15.02 7.21 -3.27
C LEU A 182 -15.05 6.75 -4.73
N ILE A 183 -14.00 6.04 -5.17
CA ILE A 183 -13.89 5.54 -6.54
C ILE A 183 -14.88 4.39 -6.77
N GLY A 184 -15.03 3.48 -5.80
CA GLY A 184 -15.99 2.38 -5.89
C GLY A 184 -17.43 2.87 -5.97
N LEU A 185 -17.83 3.80 -5.10
CA LEU A 185 -19.18 4.36 -5.05
C LEU A 185 -19.49 5.19 -6.30
N PHE A 186 -18.63 6.15 -6.65
CA PHE A 186 -18.88 7.00 -7.82
C PHE A 186 -18.79 6.19 -9.12
N GLY A 187 -17.78 5.32 -9.23
CA GLY A 187 -17.59 4.45 -10.38
C GLY A 187 -18.71 3.44 -10.54
N TYR A 188 -19.33 2.95 -9.46
CA TYR A 188 -20.51 2.09 -9.54
C TYR A 188 -21.65 2.78 -10.31
N TYR A 189 -22.04 3.99 -9.90
CA TYR A 189 -23.13 4.73 -10.55
C TYR A 189 -22.78 5.20 -11.97
N LEU A 190 -21.49 5.41 -12.25
CA LEU A 190 -21.03 5.77 -13.59
C LEU A 190 -21.08 4.56 -14.53
N LEU A 191 -20.56 3.41 -14.10
CA LEU A 191 -20.49 2.19 -14.90
C LEU A 191 -21.83 1.47 -15.00
N SER A 192 -22.75 1.63 -14.04
CA SER A 192 -24.08 1.01 -14.08
C SER A 192 -24.94 1.47 -15.27
N LYS A 193 -24.53 2.53 -15.96
CA LYS A 193 -25.16 3.04 -17.20
C LYS A 193 -24.43 2.62 -18.47
N THR A 194 -23.42 1.75 -18.35
CA THR A 194 -22.55 1.33 -19.46
C THR A 194 -22.62 -0.19 -19.63
N SER A 195 -21.94 -0.71 -20.65
CA SER A 195 -21.81 -2.16 -20.88
C SER A 195 -20.77 -2.84 -19.97
N TYR A 196 -20.06 -2.09 -19.11
CA TYR A 196 -19.05 -2.63 -18.21
C TYR A 196 -19.64 -3.01 -16.86
N GLU A 197 -19.16 -4.12 -16.28
CA GLU A 197 -19.53 -4.55 -14.93
C GLU A 197 -19.12 -3.49 -13.88
N PRO A 198 -20.04 -2.96 -13.06
CA PRO A 198 -19.72 -1.91 -12.10
C PRO A 198 -18.63 -2.29 -11.08
N ILE A 199 -18.37 -3.58 -10.88
CA ILE A 199 -17.36 -4.09 -9.94
C ILE A 199 -15.93 -3.69 -10.32
N TYR A 200 -15.68 -3.34 -11.60
CA TYR A 200 -14.40 -2.76 -12.02
C TYR A 200 -14.07 -1.46 -11.27
N ALA A 201 -15.10 -0.68 -10.85
CA ALA A 201 -14.89 0.52 -10.05
C ALA A 201 -14.26 0.21 -8.68
N MET A 202 -14.68 -0.89 -8.03
CA MET A 202 -14.08 -1.31 -6.76
C MET A 202 -12.62 -1.74 -6.93
N ALA A 203 -12.33 -2.53 -7.97
CA ALA A 203 -10.97 -2.96 -8.27
C ALA A 203 -10.06 -1.77 -8.58
N LEU A 204 -10.55 -0.79 -9.35
CA LEU A 204 -9.84 0.46 -9.59
C LEU A 204 -9.64 1.27 -8.30
N GLY A 205 -10.65 1.33 -7.44
CA GLY A 205 -10.58 1.99 -6.14
C GLY A 205 -9.52 1.40 -5.22
N VAL A 206 -9.36 0.08 -5.22
CA VAL A 206 -8.26 -0.61 -4.52
C VAL A 206 -6.90 -0.22 -5.09
N THR A 207 -6.73 -0.31 -6.42
CA THR A 207 -5.45 -0.01 -7.07
C THR A 207 -5.03 1.44 -6.85
N LEU A 208 -5.95 2.38 -7.09
CA LEU A 208 -5.72 3.81 -6.87
C LEU A 208 -5.67 4.17 -5.38
N GLY A 209 -6.29 3.38 -4.51
CA GLY A 209 -6.13 3.51 -3.07
C GLY A 209 -4.72 3.20 -2.62
N GLY A 210 -4.08 2.16 -3.16
CA GLY A 210 -2.68 1.88 -2.90
C GLY A 210 -1.78 3.03 -3.33
N LEU A 211 -2.06 3.60 -4.52
CA LEU A 211 -1.35 4.78 -5.02
C LEU A 211 -1.52 5.98 -4.09
N LEU A 212 -2.74 6.31 -3.70
CA LEU A 212 -3.01 7.43 -2.79
C LEU A 212 -2.30 7.22 -1.44
N GLN A 213 -2.28 6.00 -0.93
CA GLN A 213 -1.58 5.65 0.30
C GLN A 213 -0.08 5.97 0.24
N ALA A 214 0.57 5.69 -0.89
CA ALA A 214 1.97 6.05 -1.12
C ALA A 214 2.15 7.57 -1.31
N LEU A 215 1.33 8.19 -2.16
CA LEU A 215 1.41 9.61 -2.50
C LEU A 215 1.23 10.52 -1.28
N MET A 216 0.35 10.16 -0.35
CA MET A 216 0.13 10.99 0.85
C MET A 216 1.35 11.05 1.76
N GLN A 217 2.19 10.02 1.77
CA GLN A 217 3.41 9.97 2.58
C GLN A 217 4.59 10.69 1.92
N TYR A 218 4.62 10.70 0.59
CA TYR A 218 5.76 11.18 -0.21
C TYR A 218 6.16 12.65 0.08
N PRO A 219 5.25 13.65 0.16
CA PRO A 219 5.64 15.04 0.43
C PRO A 219 6.33 15.22 1.78
N LEU A 220 5.88 14.52 2.82
CA LEU A 220 6.47 14.62 4.14
C LEU A 220 7.83 13.92 4.20
N LEU A 221 7.94 12.75 3.56
CA LEU A 221 9.21 12.05 3.40
C LEU A 221 10.21 12.97 2.69
N LYS A 222 9.82 13.53 1.54
CA LYS A 222 10.58 14.50 0.78
C LYS A 222 11.05 15.64 1.68
N LYS A 223 10.13 16.33 2.38
CA LYS A 223 10.48 17.44 3.29
C LYS A 223 11.49 17.03 4.36
N LYS A 224 11.28 15.91 5.04
CA LYS A 224 12.17 15.42 6.11
C LYS A 224 13.56 15.09 5.57
N VAL A 225 13.61 14.46 4.41
CA VAL A 225 14.84 14.11 3.69
C VAL A 225 15.59 15.36 3.20
N PHE A 226 14.90 16.35 2.65
CA PHE A 226 15.52 17.61 2.17
C PHE A 226 15.94 18.58 3.27
N THR A 227 15.40 18.44 4.48
CA THR A 227 15.81 19.26 5.65
C THR A 227 17.15 18.78 6.23
N LEU A 228 17.63 17.59 5.81
CA LEU A 228 18.92 17.04 6.20
C LEU A 228 20.02 17.59 5.26
N ASN A 229 20.83 18.50 5.79
CA ASN A 229 22.09 19.11 5.29
C ASN A 229 22.37 19.24 3.76
N SER A 230 22.73 20.46 3.31
CA SER A 230 22.88 20.83 1.89
C SER A 230 23.96 20.11 1.07
N LYS A 231 24.89 19.37 1.70
CA LYS A 231 25.90 18.55 1.00
C LYS A 231 25.35 17.20 0.51
N GLN A 232 24.20 16.73 1.02
CA GLN A 232 23.64 15.40 0.74
C GLN A 232 22.68 15.36 -0.47
N ILE A 233 22.50 16.49 -1.17
CA ILE A 233 21.52 16.70 -2.25
C ILE A 233 21.83 15.87 -3.52
N PHE A 234 23.09 15.46 -3.73
CA PHE A 234 23.51 14.79 -4.98
C PHE A 234 23.07 13.31 -5.06
N SER A 235 23.15 12.56 -3.96
CA SER A 235 22.68 11.16 -3.89
C SER A 235 21.15 11.06 -3.95
N LEU A 236 20.45 12.03 -3.37
CA LEU A 236 18.98 12.08 -3.28
C LEU A 236 18.30 12.34 -4.63
N LYS A 237 18.93 13.09 -5.54
CA LYS A 237 18.44 13.24 -6.92
C LYS A 237 18.32 11.91 -7.65
N ASN A 238 19.09 10.89 -7.27
CA ASN A 238 18.97 9.56 -7.84
C ASN A 238 17.91 8.70 -7.11
N PHE A 239 17.75 8.82 -5.78
CA PHE A 239 16.68 8.11 -5.04
C PHE A 239 15.27 8.50 -5.51
N MET A 240 15.03 9.80 -5.76
CA MET A 240 13.72 10.31 -6.18
C MET A 240 13.49 10.29 -7.71
N LYS A 241 14.42 9.71 -8.48
CA LYS A 241 14.25 9.49 -9.94
C LYS A 241 13.58 8.15 -10.25
N TYR A 242 13.44 7.27 -9.25
CA TYR A 242 12.74 5.99 -9.31
C TYR A 242 11.40 6.10 -8.59
#